data_AF-A0A2P8CEI4-F1
#
_entry.id   AF-A0A2P8CEI4-F1
#
_cell.length_a   1.000
_cell.length_b   1.000
_cell.length_c   1.000
_cell.angle_alpha   90.00
_cell.angle_beta   90.00
_cell.angle_gamma   90.00
#
_symmetry.space_group_name_H-M   'P 1'
#
loop_
_entity.id
_entity.type
_entity.pdbx_description
1 polymer ?
#
loop_
_entity_poly.entity_id
_entity_poly.type
_entity_poly.pdbx_seq_one_letter_code
_entity_poly.pdbx_strand_id
1 'polypeptide(L)' 'MKKAGNLLFSMATAVILMTVFAVAIAWATFIERDYGTATAHKLVYNAVWFQIVL' A
#
# COMPACT_ATOMS: atom_id res chain seq x y z
N MET A 1 8.74 17.33 17.43
CA MET A 1 7.93 17.82 16.29
C MET A 1 8.77 18.08 15.03
N LYS A 2 9.91 18.80 15.06
CA LYS A 2 10.74 19.04 13.85
C LYS A 2 11.40 17.80 13.22
N LYS A 3 11.76 16.77 13.99
CA LYS A 3 12.49 15.58 13.48
C LYS A 3 11.60 14.45 12.94
N ALA A 4 10.41 14.25 13.51
CA ALA A 4 9.49 13.17 13.11
C ALA A 4 8.81 13.44 11.75
N GLY A 5 8.39 14.69 11.50
CA GLY A 5 7.87 15.09 10.18
C GLY A 5 8.93 15.00 9.08
N ASN A 6 10.20 15.32 9.39
CA ASN A 6 11.29 15.23 8.42
C ASN A 6 11.63 13.78 8.00
N LEU A 7 11.26 12.80 8.84
CA LEU A 7 11.42 11.38 8.52
C LEU A 7 10.27 10.88 7.65
N LEU A 8 9.02 11.27 7.95
CA LEU A 8 7.84 10.88 7.16
C LEU A 8 7.83 11.52 5.77
N PHE A 9 8.34 12.75 5.64
CA PHE A 9 8.41 13.49 4.36
C PHE A 9 9.80 13.48 3.73
N SER A 10 10.56 12.40 3.90
CA SER A 10 11.85 12.20 3.24
C SER A 10 11.70 11.47 1.91
N MET A 11 12.63 11.73 0.97
CA MET A 11 12.73 10.99 -0.29
C MET A 11 12.87 9.46 -0.07
N ALA A 12 13.56 9.05 0.99
CA ALA A 12 13.69 7.64 1.36
C ALA A 12 12.34 7.02 1.72
N THR A 13 11.50 7.74 2.46
CA THR A 13 10.18 7.29 2.89
C THR A 13 9.22 7.19 1.71
N ALA A 14 9.31 8.11 0.74
CA ALA A 14 8.56 8.02 -0.51
C ALA A 14 8.90 6.73 -1.29
N VAL A 15 10.20 6.40 -1.42
CA VAL A 15 10.64 5.15 -2.07
C VAL A 15 10.14 3.91 -1.34
N ILE A 16 10.17 3.93 -0.01
CA ILE A 16 9.65 2.82 0.81
C ILE A 16 8.14 2.65 0.59
N LEU A 17 7.37 3.74 0.69
CA LEU A 17 5.91 3.71 0.49
C LEU A 17 5.55 3.25 -0.93
N MET A 18 6.26 3.73 -1.96
CA MET A 18 6.07 3.26 -3.34
C MET A 18 6.38 1.78 -3.51
N THR A 19 7.41 1.27 -2.82
CA THR A 19 7.76 -0.16 -2.86
C THR A 19 6.68 -1.00 -2.20
N VAL A 20 6.19 -0.58 -1.02
CA VAL A 20 5.08 -1.25 -0.31
C VAL A 20 3.82 -1.25 -1.19
N PHE A 21 3.52 -0.12 -1.83
CA PHE A 21 2.41 0.02 -2.76
C PHE A 21 2.52 -0.92 -3.96
N ALA A 22 3.70 -0.99 -4.59
CA ALA A 22 3.94 -1.89 -5.73
C ALA A 22 3.77 -3.37 -5.34
N VAL A 23 4.30 -3.79 -4.19
CA VAL A 23 4.14 -5.15 -3.68
C VAL A 23 2.68 -5.45 -3.35
N ALA A 24 1.96 -4.50 -2.75
CA ALA A 24 0.54 -4.65 -2.41
C ALA A 24 -0.34 -4.82 -3.66
N ILE A 25 -0.10 -4.07 -4.73
CA ILE A 25 -0.85 -4.24 -5.99
C ILE A 25 -0.49 -5.57 -6.66
N ALA A 26 0.79 -5.94 -6.71
CA ALA A 26 1.19 -7.24 -7.24
C ALA A 26 0.51 -8.40 -6.50
N TRP A 27 0.43 -8.30 -5.16
CA TRP A 27 -0.28 -9.28 -4.35
C TRP A 27 -1.80 -9.27 -4.59
N ALA A 28 -2.40 -8.09 -4.76
CA ALA A 28 -3.81 -7.94 -5.12
C ALA A 28 -4.14 -8.61 -6.46
N THR A 29 -3.23 -8.54 -7.44
CA THR A 29 -3.39 -9.22 -8.74
C THR A 29 -3.48 -10.74 -8.59
N PHE A 30 -2.65 -11.35 -7.72
CA PHE A 30 -2.75 -12.79 -7.45
C PHE A 30 -4.03 -13.14 -6.70
N ILE A 31 -4.43 -12.32 -5.71
CA ILE A 31 -5.71 -12.51 -5.00
C ILE A 31 -6.89 -12.42 -5.96
N GLU A 32 -6.87 -11.46 -6.88
CA GLU A 32 -7.92 -11.28 -7.87
C GLU A 32 -8.03 -12.50 -8.80
N ARG A 33 -6.88 -13.03 -9.24
CA ARG A 33 -6.83 -14.24 -10.07
C ARG A 33 -7.38 -15.47 -9.35
N ASP A 34 -7.05 -15.64 -8.07
CA ASP A 34 -7.32 -16.88 -7.33
C ASP A 34 -8.69 -16.85 -6.60
N TYR A 35 -9.16 -15.67 -6.17
CA TYR A 35 -10.36 -15.48 -5.34
C TYR A 35 -11.38 -14.48 -5.91
N GLY A 36 -11.10 -13.92 -7.09
CA GLY A 36 -11.96 -12.96 -7.77
C GLY A 36 -11.78 -11.51 -7.29
N THR A 37 -12.31 -10.59 -8.09
CA THR A 37 -12.24 -9.13 -7.90
C THR A 37 -12.84 -8.66 -6.57
N ALA A 38 -13.98 -9.23 -6.15
CA ALA A 38 -14.63 -8.83 -4.90
C ALA A 38 -13.73 -9.05 -3.68
N THR A 39 -12.98 -10.16 -3.68
CA THR A 39 -12.06 -10.51 -2.59
C THR A 39 -10.84 -9.59 -2.58
N ALA A 40 -10.26 -9.31 -3.75
CA ALA A 40 -9.15 -8.37 -3.89
C ALA A 40 -9.53 -6.96 -3.40
N HIS A 41 -10.73 -6.48 -3.76
CA HIS A 41 -11.25 -5.21 -3.27
C HIS A 41 -11.43 -5.17 -1.77
N LYS A 42 -12.01 -6.21 -1.17
CA LYS A 42 -12.23 -6.24 0.29
C LYS A 42 -10.93 -6.30 1.09
N LEU A 43 -9.94 -7.07 0.62
CA LEU A 43 -8.72 -7.35 1.38
C LEU A 43 -7.61 -6.31 1.16
N VAL A 44 -7.52 -5.70 -0.02
CA VAL A 44 -6.47 -4.75 -0.36
C VAL A 44 -7.06 -3.36 -0.60
N TYR A 45 -7.84 -3.15 -1.66
CA TYR A 45 -8.23 -1.79 -2.08
C TYR A 45 -9.09 -1.02 -1.06
N ASN A 46 -10.00 -1.69 -0.36
CA ASN A 46 -10.86 -1.09 0.66
C ASN A 46 -10.28 -1.21 2.08
N ALA A 47 -9.07 -1.76 2.23
CA ALA A 47 -8.47 -1.91 3.54
C ALA A 47 -7.88 -0.58 4.02
N VAL A 48 -8.15 -0.22 5.27
CA VAL A 48 -7.70 1.05 5.87
C VAL A 48 -6.18 1.21 5.81
N TRP A 49 -5.42 0.12 5.96
CA TRP A 49 -3.95 0.16 5.87
C TRP A 49 -3.48 0.54 4.47
N PHE A 50 -4.16 0.07 3.42
CA PHE A 50 -3.80 0.37 2.03
C PHE A 50 -4.16 1.81 1.68
N GLN A 51 -5.28 2.33 2.20
CA GLN A 51 -5.66 3.74 2.07
C GLN A 51 -4.70 4.71 2.77
N ILE A 52 -3.95 4.25 3.78
CA ILE A 52 -2.90 5.05 4.44
C ILE A 52 -1.61 5.05 3.61
N VAL A 53 -1.37 3.99 2.84
CA VAL A 53 -0.19 3.86 1.96
C VAL A 53 -0.40 4.59 0.62
N LEU A 54 -1.65 4.60 0.13
CA LEU A 54 -2.10 5.33 -1.07
C LEU A 54 -2.12 6.85 -0.82
#